data_AF-W2TY38-F1
#
_entry.id   AF-W2TY38-F1
#
_cell.length_a   1.000
_cell.length_b   1.000
_cell.length_c   1.000
_cell.angle_alpha   90.00
_cell.angle_beta   90.00
_cell.angle_gamma   90.00
#
_symmetry.space_group_name_H-M   'P 1'
#
loop_
_entity.id
_entity.type
_entity.pdbx_description
1 polymer ?
#
loop_
_entity_poly.entity_id
_entity_poly.type
_entity_poly.pdbx_seq_one_letter_code
_entity_poly.pdbx_strand_id
1 'polypeptide(L)'
;SNAKNIDIVFDGTIVYRPSTFADGIVFDLSCTLPSTRKRGTVDLTVLAGGRYDSLLKNELHPQDIRPAHSLCLVGLSISLNVLADIRRKLSNGMTSFISESPIVCDALVCSYSKPLLAEKFELANLLRDSGVRTDIMHEPVSSVPEILEHCVRSNIENLLVVFGPSEVLVMNNAIDHGKMTFTAAVDRLKKKTDEPIHRNQLPAVPPSPATFANCIVVYATVERPALNTKKKIENQIRVGLTNTFSQFSSSEKITLLVTSLPGDLIRSVASSINKGMTLDELIRVFDTICKSSKRSKEDMECLYEHMKKIFAIDRKTRSSVIIYRMQDGFFKVIN
;
A
#
# COMPACT_ATOMS: atom_id res chain seq x y z
N SER A 1 15.98 -15.07 4.27
CA SER A 1 16.84 -13.88 4.20
C SER A 1 17.98 -14.16 3.22
N ASN A 2 17.78 -13.88 1.94
CA ASN A 2 18.83 -14.08 0.94
C ASN A 2 19.60 -12.77 0.77
N ALA A 3 20.78 -12.66 1.40
CA ALA A 3 21.73 -11.62 1.06
C ALA A 3 22.17 -11.86 -0.39
N LYS A 4 21.73 -10.98 -1.30
CA LYS A 4 22.22 -10.96 -2.69
C LYS A 4 23.68 -10.50 -2.65
N ASN A 5 24.54 -11.21 -3.38
CA ASN A 5 25.99 -10.98 -3.46
C ASN A 5 26.36 -9.50 -3.51
N ILE A 6 27.27 -9.08 -2.63
CA ILE A 6 28.00 -7.81 -2.72
C ILE A 6 29.30 -8.14 -3.45
N ASP A 7 29.49 -7.59 -4.64
CA ASP A 7 30.73 -7.71 -5.40
C ASP A 7 31.54 -6.42 -5.22
N ILE A 8 32.83 -6.55 -4.90
CA ILE A 8 33.74 -5.42 -4.72
C ILE A 8 34.72 -5.44 -5.89
N VAL A 9 34.55 -4.47 -6.80
CA VAL A 9 35.35 -4.37 -8.01
C VAL A 9 36.29 -3.17 -7.89
N PHE A 10 37.58 -3.38 -8.11
CA PHE A 10 38.53 -2.29 -8.27
C PHE A 10 38.46 -1.76 -9.71
N ASP A 11 38.06 -0.51 -9.86
CA ASP A 11 37.99 0.18 -11.14
C ASP A 11 38.86 1.44 -11.11
N GLY A 12 39.98 1.39 -11.83
CA GLY A 12 40.93 2.50 -11.93
C GLY A 12 40.41 3.69 -12.74
N THR A 13 39.22 3.61 -13.33
CA THR A 13 38.59 4.69 -14.09
C THR A 13 37.66 5.55 -13.25
N ILE A 14 37.35 5.16 -12.01
CA ILE A 14 36.48 5.92 -11.12
C ILE A 14 37.16 7.24 -10.72
N VAL A 15 36.57 8.35 -11.16
CA VAL A 15 36.93 9.71 -10.73
C VAL A 15 35.68 10.40 -10.21
N TYR A 16 35.60 10.61 -8.90
CA TYR A 16 34.45 11.22 -8.24
C TYR A 16 34.87 12.42 -7.39
N ARG A 17 34.39 13.61 -7.76
CA ARG A 17 34.67 14.89 -7.07
C ARG A 17 36.12 15.00 -6.58
N PRO A 18 37.10 15.04 -7.50
CA PRO A 18 38.52 15.01 -7.15
C PRO A 18 38.97 16.20 -6.30
N SER A 19 38.23 17.32 -6.31
CA SER A 19 38.48 18.46 -5.41
C SER A 19 38.09 18.21 -3.96
N THR A 20 37.24 17.21 -3.71
CA THR A 20 36.75 16.82 -2.38
C THR A 20 37.48 15.58 -1.89
N PHE A 21 37.52 14.52 -2.69
CA PHE A 21 38.01 13.20 -2.29
C PHE A 21 39.39 12.88 -2.89
N ALA A 22 40.38 13.73 -2.63
CA ALA A 22 41.73 13.59 -3.20
C ALA A 22 42.69 12.75 -2.34
N ASP A 23 42.34 12.49 -1.08
CA ASP A 23 43.30 12.06 -0.06
C ASP A 23 43.41 10.54 0.09
N GLY A 24 42.77 9.77 -0.77
CA GLY A 24 42.84 8.31 -0.73
C GLY A 24 41.78 7.62 -1.56
N ILE A 25 41.12 6.63 -0.95
CA ILE A 25 40.15 5.79 -1.65
C ILE A 25 38.94 6.62 -2.09
N VAL A 26 38.42 6.27 -3.27
CA VAL A 26 37.13 6.70 -3.78
C VAL A 26 36.33 5.43 -4.03
N PHE A 27 35.05 5.46 -3.67
CA PHE A 27 34.15 4.33 -3.84
C PHE A 27 32.77 4.81 -4.24
N ASP A 28 32.07 4.00 -5.01
CA ASP A 28 30.65 4.14 -5.25
C ASP A 28 29.95 2.78 -5.07
N LEU A 29 28.64 2.85 -4.85
CA LEU A 29 27.77 1.70 -4.76
C LEU A 29 26.71 1.84 -5.83
N SER A 30 26.73 0.93 -6.79
CA SER A 30 25.78 0.87 -7.89
C SER A 30 24.85 -0.34 -7.77
N CYS A 31 23.57 -0.13 -8.03
CA CYS A 31 22.54 -1.16 -8.01
C CYS A 31 22.05 -1.45 -9.43
N THR A 32 22.17 -2.71 -9.86
CA THR A 32 21.64 -3.18 -11.14
C THR A 32 20.13 -3.41 -11.05
N LEU A 33 19.36 -2.70 -11.86
CA LEU A 33 17.89 -2.78 -11.87
C LEU A 33 17.34 -3.11 -13.26
N PRO A 34 16.22 -3.84 -13.34
CA PRO A 34 15.55 -4.07 -14.62
C PRO A 34 15.02 -2.75 -15.20
N SER A 35 15.35 -2.47 -16.46
CA SER A 35 14.89 -1.28 -17.17
C SER A 35 13.49 -1.49 -17.74
N THR A 36 12.60 -0.52 -17.53
CA THR A 36 11.25 -0.55 -18.11
C THR A 36 11.21 -0.05 -19.56
N ARG A 37 12.25 0.66 -20.02
CA ARG A 37 12.29 1.31 -21.34
C ARG A 37 13.08 0.54 -22.39
N LYS A 38 13.99 -0.35 -21.98
CA LYS A 38 14.78 -1.22 -22.87
C LYS A 38 14.79 -2.62 -22.29
N ARG A 39 14.74 -3.68 -23.12
CA ARG A 39 15.04 -5.05 -22.65
C ARG A 39 16.50 -5.09 -22.17
N GLY A 40 16.70 -4.95 -20.87
CA GLY A 40 18.03 -4.93 -20.26
C GLY A 40 18.02 -4.43 -18.81
N THR A 41 19.18 -4.42 -18.18
CA THR A 41 19.42 -3.85 -16.86
C THR A 41 20.03 -2.45 -16.98
N VAL A 42 19.85 -1.62 -15.95
CA VAL A 42 20.50 -0.32 -15.79
C VAL A 42 21.16 -0.30 -14.41
N ASP A 43 22.43 0.08 -14.38
CA ASP A 43 23.15 0.31 -13.13
C ASP A 43 22.90 1.75 -12.68
N LEU A 44 22.48 1.90 -11.43
CA LEU A 44 22.25 3.20 -10.80
C LEU A 44 23.14 3.34 -9.58
N THR A 45 24.01 4.35 -9.60
CA THR A 45 24.79 4.74 -8.43
C THR A 45 23.86 5.28 -7.34
N VAL A 46 23.82 4.59 -6.21
CA VAL A 46 23.02 4.94 -5.03
C VAL A 46 23.82 5.79 -4.06
N LEU A 47 25.12 5.53 -3.96
CA LEU A 47 26.02 6.15 -3.00
C LEU A 47 27.39 6.32 -3.63
N ALA A 48 28.07 7.40 -3.29
CA ALA A 48 29.46 7.63 -3.66
C ALA A 48 30.18 8.42 -2.58
N GLY A 49 31.47 8.15 -2.38
CA GLY A 49 32.25 8.71 -1.29
C GLY A 49 33.74 8.50 -1.45
N GLY A 50 34.48 8.95 -0.46
CA GLY A 50 35.92 8.80 -0.43
C GLY A 50 36.57 9.48 0.76
N ARG A 51 37.91 9.52 0.77
CA ARG A 51 38.72 10.16 1.80
C ARG A 51 39.00 11.64 1.46
N TYR A 52 38.81 12.55 2.42
CA TYR A 52 38.82 14.01 2.22
C TYR A 52 39.51 14.81 3.34
N ASP A 53 40.57 14.27 3.93
CA ASP A 53 41.34 14.89 5.02
C ASP A 53 41.70 16.37 4.76
N SER A 54 42.15 16.67 3.55
CA SER A 54 42.64 17.99 3.16
C SER A 54 41.54 19.03 3.14
N LEU A 55 40.30 18.63 2.85
CA LEU A 55 39.16 19.55 2.79
C LEU A 55 38.89 20.17 4.16
N LEU A 56 38.78 19.37 5.21
CA LEU A 56 38.55 19.91 6.55
C LEU A 56 39.78 20.67 7.05
N LYS A 57 40.99 20.19 6.74
CA LYS A 57 42.23 20.88 7.11
C LYS A 57 42.31 22.30 6.56
N ASN A 58 41.79 22.53 5.35
CA ASN A 58 41.75 23.84 4.72
C ASN A 58 40.70 24.77 5.34
N GLU A 59 39.64 24.22 5.93
CA GLU A 59 38.56 24.97 6.59
C GLU A 59 38.85 25.27 8.07
N LEU A 60 39.92 24.71 8.66
CA LEU A 60 40.29 24.98 10.05
C LEU A 60 40.76 26.43 10.24
N HIS A 61 40.12 27.13 11.16
CA HIS A 61 40.53 28.46 11.58
C HIS A 61 41.81 28.38 12.44
N PRO A 62 42.68 29.41 12.44
CA PRO A 62 43.86 29.45 13.31
C PRO A 62 43.60 29.28 14.81
N GLN A 63 42.35 29.53 15.26
CA GLN A 63 41.93 29.40 16.65
C GLN A 63 41.36 28.01 16.98
N ASP A 64 41.16 27.15 15.97
CA ASP A 64 40.59 25.83 16.16
C ASP A 64 41.60 24.91 16.86
N ILE A 65 41.08 24.05 17.73
CA ILE A 65 41.87 23.03 18.42
C ILE A 65 42.40 22.07 17.35
N ARG A 66 43.72 22.09 17.14
CA ARG A 66 44.35 21.18 16.19
C ARG A 66 44.40 19.78 16.79
N PRO A 67 43.93 18.75 16.06
CA PRO A 67 44.07 17.38 16.51
C PRO A 67 45.56 17.02 16.66
N ALA A 68 45.90 16.27 17.71
CA ALA A 68 47.26 15.78 17.93
C ALA A 68 47.72 14.74 16.89
N HIS A 69 46.76 14.17 16.14
CA HIS A 69 46.99 13.14 15.13
C HIS A 69 46.54 13.60 13.75
N SER A 70 47.09 12.98 12.70
CA SER A 70 46.65 13.22 11.32
C SER A 70 45.17 12.87 11.17
N LEU A 71 44.42 13.78 10.54
CA LEU A 71 43.02 13.52 10.18
C LEU A 71 42.94 12.34 9.20
N CYS A 72 41.91 11.52 9.37
CA CYS A 72 41.51 10.46 8.45
C CYS A 72 39.99 10.52 8.32
N LEU A 73 39.53 11.27 7.32
CA LEU A 73 38.12 11.60 7.11
C LEU A 73 37.62 10.85 5.91
N VAL A 74 36.63 9.99 6.13
CA VAL A 74 35.95 9.25 5.07
C VAL A 74 34.47 9.52 5.18
N GLY A 75 33.84 9.73 4.03
CA GLY A 75 32.46 10.15 3.97
C GLY A 75 31.87 9.84 2.63
N LEU A 76 30.56 9.87 2.60
CA LEU A 76 29.77 9.40 1.48
C LEU A 76 28.51 10.25 1.36
N SER A 77 28.02 10.32 0.14
CA SER A 77 26.74 10.90 -0.19
C SER A 77 25.80 9.79 -0.62
N ILE A 78 24.57 9.83 -0.13
CA ILE A 78 23.50 8.92 -0.53
C ILE A 78 22.48 9.69 -1.34
N SER A 79 22.22 9.22 -2.56
CA SER A 79 21.22 9.82 -3.44
C SER A 79 19.81 9.39 -3.01
N LEU A 80 19.21 10.13 -2.06
CA LEU A 80 17.85 9.85 -1.57
C LEU A 80 16.79 9.88 -2.68
N ASN A 81 16.96 10.72 -3.70
CA ASN A 81 16.06 10.74 -4.86
C ASN A 81 16.12 9.42 -5.64
N VAL A 82 17.32 8.87 -5.83
CA VAL A 82 17.51 7.57 -6.48
C VAL A 82 16.91 6.47 -5.62
N LEU A 83 17.15 6.47 -4.31
CA LEU A 83 16.53 5.51 -3.39
C LEU A 83 15.01 5.57 -3.39
N ALA A 84 14.42 6.77 -3.41
CA ALA A 84 12.99 6.96 -3.49
C ALA A 84 12.43 6.44 -4.81
N ASP A 85 13.14 6.65 -5.91
CA ASP A 85 12.79 6.11 -7.22
C ASP A 85 12.90 4.58 -7.28
N ILE A 86 13.93 4.01 -6.66
CA ILE A 86 14.10 2.56 -6.52
C ILE A 86 12.95 1.99 -5.71
N ARG A 87 12.65 2.57 -4.53
CA ARG A 87 11.51 2.18 -3.71
C ARG A 87 10.22 2.24 -4.51
N ARG A 88 9.95 3.36 -5.19
CA ARG A 88 8.76 3.50 -6.04
C ARG A 88 8.68 2.44 -7.14
N LYS A 89 9.79 2.14 -7.83
CA LYS A 89 9.84 1.11 -8.88
C LYS A 89 9.64 -0.31 -8.33
N LEU A 90 10.23 -0.63 -7.18
CA LEU A 90 10.06 -1.93 -6.50
C LEU A 90 8.65 -2.09 -5.95
N SER A 91 8.09 -1.05 -5.31
CA SER A 91 6.71 -1.00 -4.85
C SER A 91 5.72 -1.09 -6.01
N ASN A 92 6.02 -0.51 -7.18
CA ASN A 92 5.18 -0.68 -8.37
C ASN A 92 5.25 -2.10 -8.96
N GLY A 93 6.34 -2.84 -8.73
CA GLY A 93 6.48 -4.25 -9.10
C GLY A 93 5.79 -5.22 -8.16
N MET A 94 5.70 -4.90 -6.87
CA MET A 94 5.21 -5.82 -5.83
C MET A 94 3.88 -5.40 -5.17
N THR A 95 3.44 -4.15 -5.34
CA THR A 95 2.18 -3.61 -4.78
C THR A 95 1.66 -2.45 -5.63
N SER A 96 1.07 -2.74 -6.79
CA SER A 96 0.01 -1.84 -7.27
C SER A 96 -1.21 -2.05 -6.36
N PHE A 97 -1.67 -0.99 -5.69
CA PHE A 97 -2.96 -0.87 -4.96
C PHE A 97 -2.98 -1.03 -3.43
N ILE A 98 -1.89 -0.78 -2.72
CA ILE A 98 -2.03 -0.15 -1.40
C ILE A 98 -1.62 1.30 -1.60
N SER A 99 -2.56 2.22 -1.43
CA SER A 99 -2.23 3.64 -1.26
C SER A 99 -1.25 3.73 -0.10
N GLU A 100 0.02 3.98 -0.39
CA GLU A 100 0.96 4.49 0.61
C GLU A 100 0.55 5.93 0.96
N SER A 101 -0.61 6.09 1.60
CA SER A 101 -0.65 7.05 2.71
C SER A 101 0.14 6.36 3.82
N PRO A 102 1.24 6.94 4.34
CA PRO A 102 1.80 6.42 5.58
C PRO A 102 0.64 6.36 6.59
N ILE A 103 0.37 5.20 7.17
CA ILE A 103 -0.61 5.07 8.24
C ILE A 103 -0.01 5.82 9.43
N VAL A 104 -0.35 7.10 9.55
CA VAL A 104 0.19 8.01 10.58
C VAL A 104 -0.39 7.64 11.95
N CYS A 105 -1.60 7.08 11.99
CA CYS A 105 -2.31 6.75 13.22
C CYS A 105 -3.29 5.58 13.03
N ASP A 106 -3.56 4.85 14.12
CA ASP A 106 -4.56 3.79 14.22
C ASP A 106 -5.94 4.33 14.60
N ALA A 107 -5.96 5.52 15.21
CA ALA A 107 -7.15 6.20 15.69
C ALA A 107 -7.10 7.71 15.40
N LEU A 108 -8.21 8.28 14.92
CA LEU A 108 -8.42 9.71 14.76
C LEU A 108 -9.45 10.20 15.78
N VAL A 109 -9.10 11.21 16.57
CA VAL A 109 -9.99 11.84 17.56
C VAL A 109 -10.48 13.17 17.02
N CYS A 110 -11.80 13.37 16.96
CA CYS A 110 -12.43 14.63 16.57
C CYS A 110 -13.63 14.95 17.46
N SER A 111 -14.24 16.10 17.27
CA SER A 111 -15.43 16.54 18.01
C SER A 111 -16.43 17.18 17.07
N TYR A 112 -17.72 17.05 17.39
CA TYR A 112 -18.77 17.71 16.62
C TYR A 112 -19.12 19.05 17.25
N SER A 113 -19.26 20.10 16.43
CA SER A 113 -19.71 21.46 16.78
C SER A 113 -18.83 22.28 17.74
N LYS A 114 -18.27 21.69 18.81
CA LYS A 114 -17.38 22.37 19.77
C LYS A 114 -15.94 21.86 19.65
N PRO A 115 -14.93 22.73 19.83
CA PRO A 115 -13.54 22.34 19.70
C PRO A 115 -13.06 21.37 20.80
N LEU A 116 -13.70 21.27 21.97
CA LEU A 116 -13.45 20.25 23.04
C LEU A 116 -11.98 19.79 23.15
N LEU A 117 -11.03 20.74 23.14
CA LEU A 117 -9.62 20.42 22.97
C LEU A 117 -9.10 19.65 24.18
N ALA A 118 -9.45 20.09 25.40
CA ALA A 118 -9.03 19.45 26.63
C ALA A 118 -9.46 17.97 26.67
N GLU A 119 -10.72 17.71 26.32
CA GLU A 119 -11.32 16.37 26.29
C GLU A 119 -10.69 15.49 25.19
N LYS A 120 -10.42 16.06 24.01
CA LYS A 120 -9.73 15.35 22.92
C LYS A 120 -8.29 15.01 23.30
N PHE A 121 -7.57 15.91 23.97
CA PHE A 121 -6.22 15.64 24.47
C PHE A 121 -6.22 14.61 25.59
N GLU A 122 -7.18 14.65 26.51
CA GLU A 122 -7.33 13.64 27.56
C GLU A 122 -7.54 12.24 26.97
N LEU A 123 -8.50 12.10 26.05
CA LEU A 123 -8.75 10.83 25.37
C LEU A 123 -7.54 10.36 24.55
N ALA A 124 -6.89 11.26 23.83
CA ALA A 124 -5.71 10.91 23.04
C ALA A 124 -4.53 10.50 23.92
N ASN A 125 -4.33 11.11 25.09
CA ASN A 125 -3.31 10.69 26.04
C ASN A 125 -3.62 9.29 26.58
N LEU A 126 -4.86 9.03 27.00
CA LEU A 126 -5.27 7.69 27.46
C LEU A 126 -5.05 6.61 26.38
N LEU A 127 -5.31 6.94 25.11
CA LEU A 127 -5.06 6.04 23.98
C LEU A 127 -3.57 5.83 23.71
N ARG A 128 -2.76 6.88 23.78
CA ARG A 128 -1.29 6.78 23.61
C ARG A 128 -0.63 6.01 24.73
N ASP A 129 -1.05 6.23 25.98
CA ASP A 129 -0.62 5.48 27.16
C ASP A 129 -0.98 3.99 27.04
N SER A 130 -1.99 3.67 26.22
CA SER A 130 -2.40 2.32 25.88
C SER A 130 -1.73 1.71 24.65
N GLY A 131 -0.77 2.41 24.04
CA GLY A 131 -0.05 1.94 22.85
C GLY A 131 -0.79 2.15 21.52
N VAL A 132 -1.91 2.87 21.51
CA VAL A 132 -2.66 3.20 20.29
C VAL A 132 -2.08 4.47 19.67
N ARG A 133 -1.72 4.44 18.38
CA ARG A 133 -1.23 5.65 17.70
C ARG A 133 -2.42 6.54 17.37
N THR A 134 -2.47 7.72 17.97
CA THR A 134 -3.64 8.59 17.88
C THR A 134 -3.29 9.97 17.35
N ASP A 135 -4.07 10.42 16.36
CA ASP A 135 -4.05 11.79 15.83
C ASP A 135 -5.31 12.55 16.25
N ILE A 136 -5.23 13.89 16.31
CA ILE A 136 -6.30 14.75 16.83
C ILE A 136 -6.64 15.84 15.82
N MET A 137 -7.91 15.95 15.46
CA MET A 137 -8.42 17.13 14.76
C MET A 137 -8.68 18.25 15.76
N HIS A 138 -7.95 19.36 15.64
CA HIS A 138 -8.09 20.50 16.54
C HIS A 138 -9.45 21.19 16.37
N GLU A 139 -9.83 21.46 15.12
CA GLU A 139 -11.10 22.08 14.78
C GLU A 139 -12.26 21.07 14.83
N PRO A 140 -13.47 21.51 15.23
CA PRO A 140 -14.66 20.68 15.16
C PRO A 140 -14.99 20.32 13.71
N VAL A 141 -15.46 19.10 13.52
CA VAL A 141 -15.82 18.60 12.19
C VAL A 141 -17.24 19.00 11.84
N SER A 142 -17.44 19.48 10.61
CA SER A 142 -18.75 19.86 10.05
C SER A 142 -19.60 18.64 9.69
N SER A 143 -18.96 17.54 9.28
CA SER A 143 -19.61 16.34 8.76
C SER A 143 -18.83 15.09 9.13
N VAL A 144 -19.41 14.24 9.99
CA VAL A 144 -18.83 12.94 10.34
C VAL A 144 -18.68 12.00 9.12
N PRO A 145 -19.63 11.94 8.17
CA PRO A 145 -19.46 11.15 6.94
C PRO A 145 -18.23 11.52 6.10
N GLU A 146 -17.88 12.81 5.99
CA GLU A 146 -16.69 13.25 5.24
C GLU A 146 -15.39 12.79 5.91
N ILE A 147 -15.37 12.81 7.25
CA ILE A 147 -14.23 12.34 8.03
C ILE A 147 -14.11 10.82 7.99
N LEU A 148 -15.24 10.09 7.96
CA LEU A 148 -15.23 8.65 7.73
C LEU A 148 -14.65 8.31 6.35
N GLU A 149 -15.01 9.05 5.31
CA GLU A 149 -14.42 8.86 3.98
C GLU A 149 -12.92 9.13 4.00
N HIS A 150 -12.46 10.14 4.74
CA HIS A 150 -11.04 10.40 4.96
C HIS A 150 -10.35 9.26 5.72
N CYS A 151 -10.96 8.72 6.78
CA CYS A 151 -10.42 7.59 7.53
C CYS A 151 -10.27 6.35 6.66
N VAL A 152 -11.29 6.04 5.84
CA VAL A 152 -11.25 4.92 4.88
C VAL A 152 -10.16 5.14 3.83
N ARG A 153 -10.03 6.36 3.28
CA ARG A 153 -9.01 6.67 2.27
C ARG A 153 -7.58 6.62 2.83
N SER A 154 -7.41 6.99 4.09
CA SER A 154 -6.11 7.06 4.77
C SER A 154 -5.77 5.79 5.56
N ASN A 155 -6.63 4.77 5.49
CA ASN A 155 -6.50 3.49 6.21
C ASN A 155 -6.39 3.66 7.74
N ILE A 156 -7.19 4.56 8.31
CA ILE A 156 -7.35 4.76 9.75
C ILE A 156 -8.53 3.90 10.21
N GLU A 157 -8.28 2.93 11.09
CA GLU A 157 -9.29 1.95 11.52
C GLU A 157 -10.34 2.54 12.46
N ASN A 158 -9.95 3.47 13.33
CA ASN A 158 -10.80 3.97 14.41
C ASN A 158 -11.03 5.47 14.30
N LEU A 159 -12.30 5.89 14.35
CA LEU A 159 -12.71 7.28 14.48
C LEU A 159 -13.43 7.46 15.81
N LEU A 160 -12.94 8.38 16.64
CA LEU A 160 -13.47 8.69 17.96
C LEU A 160 -14.03 10.11 17.95
N VAL A 161 -15.35 10.24 18.11
CA VAL A 161 -16.02 11.55 18.13
C VAL A 161 -16.40 11.90 19.57
N VAL A 162 -15.77 12.93 20.11
CA VAL A 162 -16.00 13.42 21.47
C VAL A 162 -17.23 14.33 21.51
N PHE A 163 -18.15 14.06 22.43
CA PHE A 163 -19.40 14.81 22.61
C PHE A 163 -19.46 15.57 23.94
N GLY A 164 -18.66 15.18 24.92
CA GLY A 164 -18.69 15.75 26.26
C GLY A 164 -17.45 15.36 27.08
N PRO A 165 -17.43 15.72 28.38
CA PRO A 165 -16.25 15.60 29.24
C PRO A 165 -15.73 14.17 29.43
N SER A 166 -16.57 13.15 29.19
CA SER A 166 -16.14 11.75 29.26
C SER A 166 -16.91 10.86 28.30
N GLU A 167 -17.52 11.43 27.27
CA GLU A 167 -18.37 10.71 26.32
C GLU A 167 -17.77 10.75 24.92
N VAL A 168 -17.57 9.56 24.34
CA VAL A 168 -17.04 9.37 23.00
C VAL A 168 -17.88 8.38 22.22
N LEU A 169 -18.16 8.68 20.96
CA LEU A 169 -18.68 7.74 19.99
C LEU A 169 -17.51 7.08 19.28
N VAL A 170 -17.43 5.75 19.35
CA VAL A 170 -16.38 4.99 18.70
C VAL A 170 -16.92 4.39 17.42
N MET A 171 -16.28 4.70 16.30
CA MET A 171 -16.55 4.07 15.00
C MET A 171 -15.31 3.28 14.57
N ASN A 172 -15.47 2.00 14.26
CA ASN A 172 -14.40 1.18 13.69
C ASN A 172 -14.77 0.78 12.26
N ASN A 173 -13.93 1.11 11.27
CA ASN A 173 -14.19 0.83 9.85
C ASN A 173 -15.60 1.26 9.40
N ALA A 174 -16.03 2.45 9.82
CA ALA A 174 -17.37 3.02 9.60
C ALA A 174 -18.55 2.28 10.26
N ILE A 175 -18.28 1.33 11.18
CA ILE A 175 -19.29 0.71 12.04
C ILE A 175 -19.40 1.50 13.33
N ASP A 176 -20.58 2.04 13.61
CA ASP A 176 -20.90 2.73 14.86
C ASP A 176 -21.01 1.71 16.01
N HIS A 177 -20.22 1.92 17.06
CA HIS A 177 -20.23 1.12 18.28
C HIS A 177 -20.96 1.79 19.44
N GLY A 178 -21.62 2.91 19.17
CA GLY A 178 -22.38 3.67 20.14
C GLY A 178 -21.49 4.53 21.03
N LYS A 179 -22.18 5.32 21.86
CA LYS A 179 -21.54 6.21 22.84
C LYS A 179 -21.04 5.37 24.02
N MET A 180 -19.80 5.64 24.43
CA MET A 180 -19.18 5.01 25.58
C MET A 180 -18.27 5.99 26.32
N THR A 181 -17.78 5.59 27.49
CA THR A 181 -16.83 6.39 28.25
C THR A 181 -15.42 6.29 27.67
N PHE A 182 -14.55 7.25 27.99
CA PHE A 182 -13.15 7.19 27.53
C PHE A 182 -12.44 5.91 27.97
N THR A 183 -12.64 5.47 29.21
CA THR A 183 -12.08 4.21 29.71
C THR A 183 -12.57 3.00 28.90
N ALA A 184 -13.87 2.92 28.63
CA ALA A 184 -14.44 1.84 27.83
C ALA A 184 -13.95 1.85 26.38
N ALA A 185 -13.74 3.04 25.80
CA ALA A 185 -13.15 3.18 24.47
C ALA A 185 -11.70 2.68 24.45
N VAL A 186 -10.89 3.09 25.42
CA VAL A 186 -9.49 2.67 25.52
C VAL A 186 -9.38 1.15 25.72
N ASP A 187 -10.17 0.56 26.62
CA ASP A 187 -10.17 -0.89 26.84
C ASP A 187 -10.59 -1.69 25.61
N ARG A 188 -11.52 -1.14 24.81
CA ARG A 188 -11.94 -1.74 23.55
C ARG A 188 -10.82 -1.72 22.50
N LEU A 189 -10.05 -0.64 22.43
CA LEU A 189 -8.93 -0.53 21.50
C LEU A 189 -7.70 -1.33 21.99
N LYS A 190 -7.46 -1.43 23.30
CA LYS A 190 -6.41 -2.26 23.91
C LYS A 190 -6.55 -3.74 23.58
N LYS A 191 -7.77 -4.30 23.70
CA LYS A 191 -8.04 -5.73 23.45
C LYS A 191 -7.69 -6.20 22.03
N LYS A 192 -7.49 -5.29 21.08
CA LYS A 192 -7.08 -5.62 19.71
C LYS A 192 -5.56 -5.70 19.53
N THR A 193 -4.77 -5.15 20.45
CA THR A 193 -3.30 -5.03 20.26
C THR A 193 -2.52 -6.23 20.82
N ASP A 194 -3.07 -6.97 21.79
CA ASP A 194 -2.35 -8.06 22.50
C ASP A 194 -2.70 -9.50 22.09
N GLU A 195 -3.64 -9.74 21.16
CA GLU A 195 -4.04 -11.10 20.78
C GLU A 195 -3.42 -11.55 19.44
N PRO A 196 -2.64 -12.65 19.40
CA PRO A 196 -2.23 -13.28 18.16
C PRO A 196 -3.46 -13.96 17.52
N ILE A 197 -3.96 -13.36 16.43
CA ILE A 197 -4.92 -13.89 15.45
C ILE A 197 -5.47 -15.29 15.78
N HIS A 198 -6.41 -15.39 16.71
CA HIS A 198 -7.31 -16.55 16.86
C HIS A 198 -8.74 -16.08 17.01
N ARG A 199 -9.37 -15.91 15.85
CA ARG A 199 -10.79 -15.62 15.67
C ARG A 199 -11.58 -16.85 16.13
N ASN A 200 -12.20 -16.81 17.31
CA ASN A 200 -13.30 -17.72 17.62
C ASN A 200 -14.39 -17.08 18.51
N GLN A 201 -15.56 -16.97 17.89
CA GLN A 201 -16.92 -17.19 18.38
C GLN A 201 -17.45 -16.40 19.59
N LEU A 202 -18.43 -15.52 19.31
CA LEU A 202 -19.61 -15.22 20.15
C LEU A 202 -20.68 -14.52 19.24
N PRO A 203 -21.96 -14.51 19.65
CA PRO A 203 -23.10 -15.16 18.99
C PRO A 203 -23.60 -14.48 17.70
N ALA A 204 -24.26 -15.29 16.87
CA ALA A 204 -24.73 -14.99 15.52
C ALA A 204 -25.62 -13.73 15.41
N VAL A 205 -25.02 -12.62 14.97
CA VAL A 205 -25.70 -11.64 14.13
C VAL A 205 -25.71 -12.23 12.71
N PRO A 206 -26.84 -12.24 11.97
CA PRO A 206 -26.89 -12.80 10.64
C PRO A 206 -25.77 -12.22 9.78
N PRO A 207 -25.07 -13.04 8.96
CA PRO A 207 -23.94 -12.57 8.17
C PRO A 207 -24.42 -11.42 7.29
N SER A 208 -23.94 -10.22 7.56
CA SER A 208 -24.24 -9.09 6.70
C SER A 208 -23.63 -9.38 5.32
N PRO A 209 -24.39 -9.14 4.24
CA PRO A 209 -23.87 -9.30 2.88
C PRO A 209 -22.70 -8.35 2.62
N ALA A 210 -21.75 -8.75 1.79
CA ALA A 210 -20.74 -7.82 1.30
C ALA A 210 -21.38 -6.69 0.50
N THR A 211 -20.71 -5.55 0.49
CA THR A 211 -21.13 -4.37 -0.30
C THR A 211 -19.99 -3.95 -1.23
N PHE A 212 -20.21 -2.90 -2.03
CA PHE A 212 -19.14 -2.31 -2.84
C PHE A 212 -17.92 -1.87 -2.00
N ALA A 213 -18.08 -1.59 -0.70
CA ALA A 213 -16.96 -1.26 0.19
C ALA A 213 -15.96 -2.42 0.37
N ASN A 214 -16.40 -3.66 0.16
CA ASN A 214 -15.56 -4.86 0.21
C ASN A 214 -14.77 -5.10 -1.09
N CYS A 215 -15.01 -4.28 -2.12
CA CYS A 215 -14.53 -4.47 -3.47
C CYS A 215 -13.37 -3.51 -3.80
N ILE A 216 -12.28 -4.09 -4.30
CA ILE A 216 -11.17 -3.33 -4.88
C ILE A 216 -11.29 -3.43 -6.41
N VAL A 217 -11.54 -2.29 -7.06
CA VAL A 217 -11.65 -2.20 -8.52
C VAL A 217 -10.27 -1.97 -9.14
N VAL A 218 -9.90 -2.85 -10.06
CA VAL A 218 -8.61 -2.87 -10.75
C VAL A 218 -8.85 -2.87 -12.26
N TYR A 219 -8.23 -1.93 -12.97
CA TYR A 219 -8.37 -1.82 -14.42
C TYR A 219 -7.28 -2.64 -15.13
N ALA A 220 -7.66 -3.81 -15.63
CA ALA A 220 -6.85 -4.70 -16.46
C ALA A 220 -7.09 -4.39 -17.95
N THR A 221 -6.71 -3.18 -18.35
CA THR A 221 -6.79 -2.66 -19.72
C THR A 221 -5.44 -2.08 -20.13
N VAL A 222 -5.08 -2.17 -21.41
CA VAL A 222 -3.82 -1.64 -21.95
C VAL A 222 -3.73 -0.12 -21.72
N GLU A 223 -4.82 0.59 -22.01
CA GLU A 223 -4.94 2.02 -21.73
C GLU A 223 -5.67 2.27 -20.42
N ARG A 224 -5.11 3.15 -19.59
CA ARG A 224 -5.76 3.55 -18.34
C ARG A 224 -6.93 4.49 -18.66
N PRO A 225 -8.17 4.16 -18.25
CA PRO A 225 -9.30 5.04 -18.50
C PRO A 225 -9.16 6.38 -17.76
N ALA A 226 -9.65 7.46 -18.39
CA ALA A 226 -9.71 8.78 -17.79
C ALA A 226 -10.56 8.78 -16.49
N LEU A 227 -10.28 9.73 -15.58
CA LEU A 227 -10.90 9.77 -14.25
C LEU A 227 -12.44 9.80 -14.30
N ASN A 228 -13.02 10.54 -15.24
CA ASN A 228 -14.48 10.64 -15.39
C ASN A 228 -15.07 9.29 -15.86
N THR A 229 -14.38 8.59 -16.75
CA THR A 229 -14.75 7.25 -17.21
C THR A 229 -14.64 6.23 -16.08
N LYS A 230 -13.62 6.34 -15.22
CA LYS A 230 -13.48 5.49 -14.03
C LYS A 230 -14.66 5.65 -13.08
N LYS A 231 -14.99 6.89 -12.69
CA LYS A 231 -16.15 7.18 -11.84
C LYS A 231 -17.46 6.65 -12.42
N LYS A 232 -17.65 6.76 -13.74
CA LYS A 232 -18.83 6.22 -14.42
C LYS A 232 -18.90 4.69 -14.31
N ILE A 233 -17.78 4.00 -14.56
CA ILE A 233 -17.68 2.53 -14.48
C ILE A 233 -17.88 2.05 -13.03
N GLU A 234 -17.27 2.71 -12.05
CA GLU A 234 -17.45 2.36 -10.62
C GLU A 234 -18.90 2.55 -10.16
N ASN A 235 -19.58 3.60 -10.64
CA ASN A 235 -21.00 3.77 -10.35
C ASN A 235 -21.86 2.68 -11.01
N GLN A 236 -21.56 2.30 -12.25
CA GLN A 236 -22.23 1.17 -12.90
C GLN A 236 -22.00 -0.14 -12.14
N ILE A 237 -20.79 -0.38 -11.64
CA ILE A 237 -20.47 -1.53 -10.82
C ILE A 237 -21.27 -1.51 -9.52
N ARG A 238 -21.28 -0.36 -8.82
CA ARG A 238 -21.98 -0.19 -7.55
C ARG A 238 -23.48 -0.49 -7.69
N VAL A 239 -24.10 -0.03 -8.76
CA VAL A 239 -25.54 -0.26 -9.01
C VAL A 239 -25.77 -1.69 -9.53
N GLY A 240 -25.00 -2.12 -10.53
CA GLY A 240 -25.25 -3.35 -11.29
C GLY A 240 -24.83 -4.65 -10.59
N LEU A 241 -23.89 -4.60 -9.66
CA LEU A 241 -23.40 -5.78 -8.93
C LEU A 241 -23.90 -5.88 -7.49
N THR A 242 -24.87 -5.05 -7.07
CA THR A 242 -25.42 -5.08 -5.69
C THR A 242 -25.84 -6.49 -5.27
N ASN A 243 -26.59 -7.19 -6.13
CA ASN A 243 -27.05 -8.57 -5.88
C ASN A 243 -25.94 -9.62 -5.95
N THR A 244 -24.82 -9.30 -6.60
CA THR A 244 -23.64 -10.17 -6.66
C THR A 244 -22.82 -10.01 -5.38
N PHE A 245 -22.62 -8.77 -4.91
CA PHE A 245 -21.95 -8.51 -3.64
C PHE A 245 -22.69 -9.16 -2.47
N SER A 246 -24.02 -9.18 -2.50
CA SER A 246 -24.81 -9.82 -1.44
C SER A 246 -24.66 -11.33 -1.30
N GLN A 247 -24.03 -11.99 -2.28
CA GLN A 247 -23.70 -13.42 -2.21
C GLN A 247 -22.41 -13.70 -1.42
N PHE A 248 -21.59 -12.68 -1.17
CA PHE A 248 -20.36 -12.79 -0.40
C PHE A 248 -20.57 -12.39 1.06
N SER A 249 -19.72 -12.91 1.95
CA SER A 249 -19.69 -12.45 3.35
C SER A 249 -19.15 -11.02 3.43
N SER A 250 -19.68 -10.19 4.33
CA SER A 250 -19.11 -8.87 4.66
C SER A 250 -17.66 -8.89 5.14
N SER A 251 -17.12 -10.07 5.49
CA SER A 251 -15.69 -10.22 5.84
C SER A 251 -14.82 -10.65 4.65
N GLU A 252 -15.42 -10.91 3.50
CA GLU A 252 -14.72 -11.36 2.30
C GLU A 252 -14.15 -10.18 1.51
N LYS A 253 -12.90 -10.31 1.06
CA LYS A 253 -12.26 -9.33 0.18
C LYS A 253 -12.57 -9.70 -1.27
N ILE A 254 -13.05 -8.74 -2.03
CA ILE A 254 -13.42 -8.93 -3.43
C ILE A 254 -12.48 -8.10 -4.31
N THR A 255 -11.89 -8.72 -5.32
CA THR A 255 -11.08 -8.03 -6.35
C THR A 255 -11.84 -8.05 -7.66
N LEU A 256 -12.20 -6.87 -8.18
CA LEU A 256 -12.92 -6.74 -9.43
C LEU A 256 -11.98 -6.23 -10.53
N LEU A 257 -11.72 -7.08 -11.52
CA LEU A 257 -10.86 -6.81 -12.67
C LEU A 257 -11.71 -6.29 -13.84
N VAL A 258 -11.63 -4.99 -14.11
CA VAL A 258 -12.26 -4.36 -15.27
C VAL A 258 -11.42 -4.58 -16.52
N THR A 259 -12.01 -5.13 -17.58
CA THR A 259 -11.32 -5.45 -18.82
C THR A 259 -12.15 -5.13 -20.06
N SER A 260 -11.47 -4.96 -21.20
CA SER A 260 -12.06 -4.81 -22.54
C SER A 260 -12.25 -6.14 -23.27
N LEU A 261 -11.88 -7.27 -22.65
CA LEU A 261 -11.93 -8.59 -23.28
C LEU A 261 -13.34 -8.96 -23.79
N PRO A 262 -13.42 -9.67 -24.93
CA PRO A 262 -14.65 -10.28 -25.41
C PRO A 262 -15.28 -11.21 -24.37
N GLY A 263 -16.61 -11.23 -24.29
CA GLY A 263 -17.35 -12.05 -23.33
C GLY A 263 -17.04 -13.55 -23.41
N ASP A 264 -16.72 -14.07 -24.60
CA ASP A 264 -16.32 -15.48 -24.79
C ASP A 264 -14.98 -15.80 -24.11
N LEU A 265 -14.01 -14.88 -24.18
CA LEU A 265 -12.73 -15.05 -23.49
C LEU A 265 -12.91 -14.95 -21.97
N ILE A 266 -13.74 -14.01 -21.50
CA ILE A 266 -14.07 -13.91 -20.07
C ILE A 266 -14.72 -15.21 -19.57
N ARG A 267 -15.64 -15.81 -20.36
CA ARG A 267 -16.25 -17.11 -20.03
C ARG A 267 -15.20 -18.23 -19.98
N SER A 268 -14.32 -18.31 -20.97
CA SER A 268 -13.25 -19.32 -21.04
C SER A 268 -12.26 -19.20 -19.87
N VAL A 269 -11.89 -17.99 -19.48
CA VAL A 269 -11.04 -17.73 -18.32
C VAL A 269 -11.75 -18.12 -17.02
N ALA A 270 -12.99 -17.67 -16.83
CA ALA A 270 -13.76 -17.95 -15.62
C ALA A 270 -14.09 -19.44 -15.45
N SER A 271 -14.24 -20.21 -16.54
CA SER A 271 -14.46 -21.67 -16.46
C SER A 271 -13.18 -22.46 -16.21
N SER A 272 -12.02 -21.90 -16.56
CA SER A 272 -10.74 -22.61 -16.49
C SER A 272 -9.94 -22.29 -15.24
N ILE A 273 -10.39 -21.33 -14.42
CA ILE A 273 -9.70 -20.90 -13.19
C ILE A 273 -10.60 -21.19 -11.99
N ASN A 274 -10.00 -21.70 -10.92
CA ASN A 274 -10.66 -21.82 -9.62
C ASN A 274 -9.79 -21.18 -8.52
N LYS A 275 -10.41 -20.77 -7.42
CA LYS A 275 -9.71 -20.15 -6.26
C LYS A 275 -8.69 -21.07 -5.60
N GLY A 276 -8.78 -22.38 -5.81
CA GLY A 276 -7.84 -23.38 -5.30
C GLY A 276 -6.55 -23.51 -6.10
N MET A 277 -6.47 -22.97 -7.32
CA MET A 277 -5.30 -23.19 -8.20
C MET A 277 -4.01 -22.63 -7.60
N THR A 278 -2.90 -23.33 -7.87
CA THR A 278 -1.53 -22.81 -7.71
C THR A 278 -1.22 -21.75 -8.76
N LEU A 279 -0.16 -20.98 -8.54
CA LEU A 279 0.36 -20.05 -9.54
C LEU A 279 0.81 -20.80 -10.82
N ASP A 280 1.41 -21.99 -10.70
CA ASP A 280 1.86 -22.78 -11.85
C ASP A 280 0.70 -23.30 -12.71
N GLU A 281 -0.39 -23.72 -12.08
CA GLU A 281 -1.62 -24.13 -12.79
C GLU A 281 -2.25 -22.94 -13.52
N LEU A 282 -2.29 -21.77 -12.86
CA LEU A 282 -2.77 -20.52 -13.48
C LEU A 282 -1.94 -20.17 -14.73
N ILE A 283 -0.61 -20.26 -14.64
CA ILE A 283 0.31 -19.99 -15.76
C ILE A 283 -0.05 -20.88 -16.97
N ARG A 284 -0.24 -22.19 -16.74
CA ARG A 284 -0.58 -23.15 -17.81
C ARG A 284 -1.94 -22.87 -18.45
N VAL A 285 -2.93 -22.50 -17.65
CA VAL A 285 -4.27 -22.14 -18.15
C VAL A 285 -4.18 -20.91 -19.05
N PHE A 286 -3.51 -19.85 -18.59
CA PHE A 286 -3.34 -18.64 -19.38
C PHE A 286 -2.52 -18.88 -20.66
N ASP A 287 -1.45 -19.68 -20.61
CA ASP A 287 -0.69 -20.05 -21.80
C ASP A 287 -1.55 -20.78 -22.84
N THR A 288 -2.48 -21.61 -22.39
CA THR A 288 -3.40 -22.35 -23.27
C THR A 288 -4.44 -21.42 -23.91
N ILE A 289 -5.06 -20.55 -23.11
CA ILE A 289 -6.07 -19.60 -23.59
C ILE A 289 -5.43 -18.56 -24.52
N CYS A 290 -4.26 -18.02 -24.18
CA CYS A 290 -3.53 -17.04 -25.00
C CYS A 290 -3.11 -17.60 -26.37
N LYS A 291 -2.76 -18.89 -26.46
CA LYS A 291 -2.45 -19.55 -27.75
C LYS A 291 -3.67 -19.61 -28.68
N SER A 292 -4.87 -19.70 -28.11
CA SER A 292 -6.13 -19.75 -28.85
C SER A 292 -6.65 -18.35 -29.26
N SER A 293 -6.26 -17.28 -28.56
CA SER A 293 -6.78 -15.92 -28.75
C SER A 293 -5.79 -14.99 -29.48
N LYS A 294 -5.84 -14.94 -30.82
CA LYS A 294 -4.94 -14.06 -31.61
C LYS A 294 -5.30 -12.56 -31.57
N ARG A 295 -6.55 -12.20 -31.27
CA ARG A 295 -7.10 -10.84 -31.48
C ARG A 295 -7.10 -9.94 -30.23
N SER A 296 -6.80 -10.47 -29.04
CA SER A 296 -6.90 -9.76 -27.75
C SER A 296 -5.72 -10.04 -26.82
N LYS A 297 -4.52 -10.23 -27.41
CA LYS A 297 -3.33 -10.68 -26.68
C LYS A 297 -2.90 -9.70 -25.58
N GLU A 298 -2.91 -8.40 -25.88
CA GLU A 298 -2.45 -7.35 -24.94
C GLU A 298 -3.38 -7.21 -23.73
N ASP A 299 -4.70 -7.24 -23.95
CA ASP A 299 -5.69 -7.22 -22.86
C ASP A 299 -5.66 -8.50 -22.03
N MET A 300 -5.42 -9.66 -22.67
CA MET A 300 -5.23 -10.93 -21.97
C MET A 300 -3.97 -10.92 -21.10
N GLU A 301 -2.88 -10.32 -21.58
CA GLU A 301 -1.64 -10.17 -20.84
C GLU A 301 -1.83 -9.22 -19.63
N CYS A 302 -2.59 -8.14 -19.81
CA CYS A 302 -2.98 -7.26 -18.69
C CYS A 302 -3.80 -8.01 -17.63
N LEU A 303 -4.79 -8.81 -18.04
CA LEU A 303 -5.58 -9.62 -17.11
C LEU A 303 -4.71 -10.64 -16.38
N TYR A 304 -3.81 -11.30 -17.11
CA TYR A 304 -2.92 -12.33 -16.59
C TYR A 304 -1.98 -11.79 -15.51
N GLU A 305 -1.34 -10.63 -15.73
CA GLU A 305 -0.44 -10.02 -14.76
C GLU A 305 -1.14 -9.67 -13.44
N HIS A 306 -2.41 -9.25 -13.49
CA HIS A 306 -3.19 -9.03 -12.28
C HIS A 306 -3.61 -10.34 -11.60
N MET A 307 -3.98 -11.37 -12.36
CA MET A 307 -4.30 -12.68 -11.81
C MET A 307 -3.07 -13.31 -11.13
N LYS A 308 -1.86 -13.23 -11.69
CA LYS A 308 -0.64 -13.72 -11.05
C LYS A 308 -0.45 -13.13 -9.65
N LYS A 309 -0.67 -11.82 -9.49
CA LYS A 309 -0.55 -11.13 -8.20
C LYS A 309 -1.53 -11.69 -7.17
N ILE A 310 -2.77 -11.97 -7.57
CA ILE A 310 -3.80 -12.54 -6.69
C ILE A 310 -3.43 -13.99 -6.30
N PHE A 311 -2.92 -14.77 -7.25
CA PHE A 311 -2.60 -16.18 -7.03
C PHE A 311 -1.23 -16.43 -6.38
N ALA A 312 -0.36 -15.42 -6.32
CA ALA A 312 0.89 -15.44 -5.55
C ALA A 312 0.67 -15.35 -4.03
N ILE A 313 -0.51 -14.87 -3.60
CA ILE A 313 -0.90 -14.79 -2.19
C ILE A 313 -1.37 -16.16 -1.69
N ASP A 314 -1.18 -16.43 -0.40
CA ASP A 314 -1.65 -17.66 0.28
C ASP A 314 -3.14 -17.91 -0.01
N ARG A 315 -3.46 -19.18 -0.29
CA ARG A 315 -4.81 -19.64 -0.67
C ARG A 315 -5.87 -19.27 0.37
N LYS A 316 -5.51 -19.24 1.67
CA LYS A 316 -6.45 -18.94 2.76
C LYS A 316 -6.87 -17.47 2.81
N THR A 317 -6.04 -16.56 2.29
CA THR A 317 -6.29 -15.11 2.32
C THR A 317 -6.62 -14.52 0.95
N ARG A 318 -6.76 -15.37 -0.07
CA ARG A 318 -7.02 -14.97 -1.45
C ARG A 318 -8.40 -14.34 -1.59
N SER A 319 -8.45 -13.17 -2.21
CA SER A 319 -9.70 -12.49 -2.53
C SER A 319 -10.50 -13.26 -3.57
N SER A 320 -11.83 -13.12 -3.51
CA SER A 320 -12.71 -13.61 -4.57
C SER A 320 -12.65 -12.66 -5.75
N VAL A 321 -12.63 -13.21 -6.97
CA VAL A 321 -12.31 -12.43 -8.17
C VAL A 321 -13.55 -12.27 -9.04
N ILE A 322 -13.83 -11.03 -9.46
CA ILE A 322 -14.89 -10.72 -10.42
C ILE A 322 -14.22 -10.14 -11.67
N ILE A 323 -14.40 -10.76 -12.83
CA ILE A 323 -14.00 -10.18 -14.11
C ILE A 323 -15.20 -9.40 -14.64
N TYR A 324 -15.03 -8.10 -14.88
CA TYR A 324 -16.07 -7.18 -15.34
C TYR A 324 -15.70 -6.57 -16.69
N ARG A 325 -16.63 -6.62 -17.63
CA ARG A 325 -16.46 -6.08 -18.98
C ARG A 325 -16.93 -4.63 -19.05
N MET A 326 -16.04 -3.75 -19.49
CA MET A 326 -16.28 -2.31 -19.46
C MET A 326 -17.36 -1.81 -20.45
N GLN A 327 -17.64 -2.55 -21.53
CA GLN A 327 -18.52 -2.06 -22.60
C GLN A 327 -20.01 -2.24 -22.29
N ASP A 328 -20.39 -3.37 -21.70
CA ASP A 328 -21.78 -3.82 -21.55
C ASP A 328 -22.14 -4.26 -20.13
N GLY A 329 -21.19 -4.18 -19.18
CA GLY A 329 -21.39 -4.62 -17.80
C GLY A 329 -21.48 -6.13 -17.63
N PHE A 330 -21.13 -6.92 -18.65
CA PHE A 330 -21.02 -8.37 -18.53
C PHE A 330 -19.97 -8.74 -17.49
N PHE A 331 -20.26 -9.67 -16.58
CA PHE A 331 -19.30 -10.09 -15.57
C PHE A 331 -19.33 -11.59 -15.32
N LYS A 332 -18.23 -12.11 -14.76
CA LYS A 332 -18.12 -13.46 -14.24
C LYS A 332 -17.38 -13.47 -12.91
N VAL A 333 -17.87 -14.29 -11.99
CA VAL A 333 -17.24 -14.55 -10.70
C VAL A 333 -16.37 -15.80 -10.83
N ILE A 334 -15.15 -15.72 -10.31
CA ILE A 334 -14.25 -16.86 -10.13
C ILE A 334 -14.32 -17.26 -8.67
N ASN A 335 -14.81 -18.47 -8.43
CA ASN A 335 -14.92 -19.10 -7.11
C ASN A 335 -13.82 -20.12 -6.87
#